data_AF-A0AAD1F7Z4-F1
#
_entry.id   AF-A0AAD1F7Z4-F1
#
_cell.length_a   1.000
_cell.length_b   1.000
_cell.length_c   1.000
_cell.angle_alpha   90.00
_cell.angle_beta   90.00
_cell.angle_gamma   90.00
#
_symmetry.space_group_name_H-M   'P 1'
#
loop_
_entity.id
_entity.type
_entity.pdbx_description
1 polymer ?
#
loop_
_entity_poly.entity_id
_entity_poly.type
_entity_poly.pdbx_seq_one_letter_code
_entity_poly.pdbx_strand_id
1 'polypeptide(L)'
;MGNGDSIVGHPNISYTYRQTGKYLVTLQVDGKIITEKTIDVVKITKDTVAVDSIPKIVGPTQGFVGEKLVFSADGDRMTSWLWEFGESGTIDAFERQVVYKYDEPGKYLVKLKTNTTLYPVSHVITILAKGEDILETPEEVTPEEPAEPIDTLALVQNDIKKHLQAIANTSTRDRETFYSHRNYIINKYLRGNANQVIVHVNGERYSVFPDYCQGLHFLESNRYGRVTIDDVKVDDFHHIIKIEVTQRNTRK
;
A
#
# COMPACT_ATOMS: atom_id res chain seq x y z
N MET A 1 11.99 -25.07 30.69
CA MET A 1 12.79 -24.14 31.51
C MET A 1 14.07 -23.80 30.75
N GLY A 2 14.18 -22.61 30.15
CA GLY A 2 15.29 -22.28 29.22
C GLY A 2 16.38 -21.33 29.73
N ASN A 3 16.10 -20.51 30.74
CA ASN A 3 17.06 -19.58 31.36
C ASN A 3 16.74 -19.19 32.81
N GLY A 4 15.62 -19.66 33.37
CA GLY A 4 15.26 -19.43 34.77
C GLY A 4 14.72 -18.03 35.10
N ASP A 5 14.61 -17.14 34.11
CA ASP A 5 14.08 -15.79 34.32
C ASP A 5 12.55 -15.79 34.25
N SER A 6 11.92 -15.21 35.28
CA SER A 6 10.47 -15.00 35.37
C SER A 6 10.20 -13.51 35.51
N ILE A 7 9.40 -12.96 34.59
CA ILE A 7 8.97 -11.56 34.64
C ILE A 7 7.49 -11.55 34.97
N VAL A 8 7.13 -10.80 36.01
CA VAL A 8 5.75 -10.71 36.50
C VAL A 8 5.34 -9.23 36.49
N GLY A 9 4.33 -8.89 35.69
CA GLY A 9 3.69 -7.57 35.72
C GLY A 9 3.55 -6.86 34.36
N HIS A 10 2.41 -6.18 34.22
CA HIS A 10 1.93 -5.32 33.11
C HIS A 10 1.75 -6.02 31.73
N PRO A 11 0.76 -5.62 30.92
CA PRO A 11 0.37 -6.34 29.70
C PRO A 11 1.44 -6.34 28.59
N ASN A 12 2.43 -5.44 28.65
CA ASN A 12 3.48 -5.30 27.63
C ASN A 12 4.86 -5.56 28.24
N ILE A 13 5.36 -6.78 28.12
CA ILE A 13 6.67 -7.19 28.63
C ILE A 13 7.62 -7.35 27.43
N SER A 14 8.78 -6.68 27.49
CA SER A 14 9.90 -6.92 26.57
C SER A 14 11.05 -7.60 27.32
N TYR A 15 11.60 -8.66 26.74
CA TYR A 15 12.74 -9.38 27.33
C TYR A 15 13.80 -9.66 26.26
N THR A 16 15.07 -9.48 26.63
CA THR A 16 16.22 -9.64 25.72
C THR A 16 17.06 -10.83 26.14
N TYR A 17 17.12 -11.86 25.29
CA TYR A 17 17.99 -13.01 25.47
C TYR A 17 19.45 -12.63 25.14
N ARG A 18 20.33 -12.73 26.13
CA ARG A 18 21.76 -12.38 25.98
C ARG A 18 22.62 -13.49 25.40
N GLN A 19 22.15 -14.72 25.50
CA GLN A 19 22.86 -15.90 25.01
C GLN A 19 22.07 -16.53 23.87
N THR A 20 22.77 -17.34 23.11
CA THR A 20 22.22 -18.02 21.95
C THR A 20 21.90 -19.45 22.31
N GLY A 21 20.75 -19.92 21.88
CA GLY A 21 20.24 -21.23 22.22
C GLY A 21 18.73 -21.31 22.08
N LYS A 22 18.19 -22.51 22.30
CA LYS A 22 16.76 -22.76 22.30
C LYS A 22 16.18 -22.42 23.66
N TYR A 23 15.20 -21.52 23.69
CA TYR A 23 14.49 -21.11 24.90
C TYR A 23 13.04 -21.59 24.83
N LEU A 24 12.60 -22.27 25.88
CA LEU A 24 11.18 -22.53 26.10
C LEU A 24 10.61 -21.36 26.92
N VAL A 25 9.75 -20.57 26.29
CA VAL A 25 9.04 -19.45 26.89
C VAL A 25 7.69 -19.97 27.38
N THR A 26 7.39 -19.77 28.66
CA THR A 26 6.13 -20.19 29.28
C THR A 26 5.40 -18.98 29.83
N LEU A 27 4.13 -18.79 29.47
CA LEU A 27 3.26 -17.81 30.08
C LEU A 27 2.41 -18.50 31.15
N GLN A 28 2.46 -17.98 32.38
CA GLN A 28 1.76 -18.53 33.53
C GLN A 28 0.86 -17.46 34.14
N VAL A 29 -0.41 -17.78 34.36
CA VAL A 29 -1.40 -16.93 35.04
C VAL A 29 -1.94 -17.72 36.23
N ASP A 30 -1.91 -17.12 37.42
CA ASP A 30 -2.34 -17.75 38.68
C ASP A 30 -1.74 -19.14 38.95
N GLY A 31 -0.47 -19.32 38.60
CA GLY A 31 0.22 -20.60 38.80
C GLY A 31 -0.07 -21.65 37.72
N LYS A 32 -0.94 -21.37 36.75
CA LYS A 32 -1.24 -22.29 35.64
C LYS A 32 -0.56 -21.84 34.35
N ILE A 33 0.18 -22.76 33.70
CA ILE A 33 0.76 -22.51 32.38
C ILE A 33 -0.39 -22.40 31.38
N ILE A 34 -0.51 -21.24 30.73
CA ILE A 34 -1.55 -20.99 29.72
C ILE A 34 -1.03 -21.15 28.30
N THR A 35 0.26 -20.90 28.07
CA THR A 35 0.89 -21.19 26.78
C THR A 35 2.39 -21.43 26.96
N GLU A 36 2.97 -22.23 26.07
CA GLU A 36 4.40 -22.41 25.96
C GLU A 36 4.82 -22.37 24.49
N LYS A 37 5.96 -21.73 24.22
CA LYS A 37 6.51 -21.61 22.87
C LYS A 37 8.02 -21.74 22.91
N THR A 38 8.56 -22.53 21.98
CA THR A 38 10.02 -22.64 21.83
C THR A 38 10.49 -21.60 20.84
N ILE A 39 11.49 -20.82 21.21
CA ILE A 39 12.19 -19.87 20.34
C ILE A 39 13.66 -20.28 20.23
N ASP A 40 14.30 -19.96 19.10
CA ASP A 40 15.72 -20.19 18.89
C ASP A 40 16.42 -18.84 18.75
N VAL A 41 17.33 -18.54 19.66
CA VAL A 41 18.09 -17.28 19.66
C VAL A 41 19.46 -17.57 19.07
N VAL A 42 19.77 -16.97 17.93
CA VAL A 42 21.00 -17.23 17.19
C VAL A 42 21.97 -16.04 17.26
N LYS A 43 23.29 -16.33 17.27
CA LYS A 43 24.31 -15.27 17.19
C LYS A 43 24.38 -14.82 15.74
N ILE A 44 24.12 -13.54 15.49
CA ILE A 44 24.43 -12.96 14.17
C ILE A 44 25.96 -12.81 14.12
N THR A 45 26.63 -13.72 13.44
CA THR A 45 28.08 -13.64 13.21
C THR A 45 28.34 -12.77 11.99
N LYS A 46 29.27 -11.83 12.14
CA LYS A 46 29.57 -10.75 11.19
C LYS A 46 30.32 -11.23 9.92
N ASP A 47 30.42 -12.54 9.69
CA ASP A 47 31.09 -13.13 8.54
C ASP A 47 30.07 -13.77 7.61
N THR A 48 29.51 -12.96 6.73
CA THR A 48 29.38 -13.20 5.29
C THR A 48 28.53 -12.08 4.70
N VAL A 49 29.20 -10.99 4.31
CA VAL A 49 28.69 -10.16 3.22
C VAL A 49 28.86 -11.01 1.95
N ALA A 50 27.86 -11.84 1.65
CA ALA A 50 27.59 -12.23 0.29
C ALA A 50 26.48 -11.30 -0.20
N VAL A 51 26.88 -10.28 -0.95
CA VAL A 51 25.98 -9.42 -1.71
C VAL A 51 25.26 -10.30 -2.72
N ASP A 52 24.09 -10.88 -2.37
CA ASP A 52 23.07 -11.16 -3.39
C ASP A 52 21.65 -11.45 -2.91
N SER A 53 21.31 -11.36 -1.62
CA SER A 53 19.92 -11.57 -1.21
C SER A 53 19.58 -10.82 0.07
N ILE A 54 19.26 -9.54 -0.08
CA ILE A 54 18.41 -8.88 0.92
C ILE A 54 17.07 -9.62 0.85
N PRO A 55 16.59 -10.24 1.94
CA PRO A 55 15.36 -11.00 1.90
C PRO A 55 14.20 -10.08 1.58
N LYS A 56 13.27 -10.56 0.77
CA LYS A 56 12.10 -9.84 0.32
C LYS A 56 10.86 -10.39 1.02
N ILE A 57 10.01 -9.51 1.52
CA ILE A 57 8.67 -9.88 1.94
C ILE A 57 7.80 -9.99 0.68
N VAL A 58 7.19 -11.15 0.48
CA VAL A 58 6.20 -11.41 -0.55
C VAL A 58 4.85 -11.59 0.13
N GLY A 59 3.96 -10.65 -0.12
CA GLY A 59 2.62 -10.65 0.44
C GLY A 59 1.75 -9.56 -0.19
N PRO A 60 0.44 -9.55 0.12
CA PRO A 60 -0.49 -8.57 -0.41
C PRO A 60 -0.17 -7.16 0.12
N THR A 61 -0.44 -6.14 -0.70
CA THR A 61 -0.34 -4.72 -0.30
C THR A 61 -1.68 -4.14 0.17
N GLN A 62 -2.77 -4.89 -0.05
CA GLN A 62 -4.12 -4.55 0.40
C GLN A 62 -4.85 -5.82 0.85
N GLY A 63 -5.78 -5.71 1.80
CA GLY A 63 -6.65 -6.79 2.25
C GLY A 63 -7.85 -6.26 3.02
N PHE A 64 -8.77 -7.14 3.41
CA PHE A 64 -9.93 -6.77 4.22
C PHE A 64 -9.79 -7.19 5.68
N VAL A 65 -10.49 -6.47 6.57
CA VAL A 65 -10.65 -6.87 7.97
C VAL A 65 -11.17 -8.30 8.01
N GLY A 66 -10.47 -9.11 8.79
CA GLY A 66 -10.77 -10.51 8.96
C GLY A 66 -10.46 -11.47 7.82
N GLU A 67 -9.81 -10.98 6.76
CA GLU A 67 -9.25 -11.82 5.71
C GLU A 67 -7.98 -12.55 6.18
N LYS A 68 -7.79 -13.78 5.71
CA LYS A 68 -6.56 -14.56 5.93
C LYS A 68 -5.54 -14.20 4.86
N LEU A 69 -4.55 -13.40 5.21
CA LEU A 69 -3.54 -12.88 4.30
C LEU A 69 -2.25 -13.70 4.43
N VAL A 70 -1.65 -14.05 3.29
CA VAL A 70 -0.44 -14.87 3.27
C VAL A 70 0.78 -14.00 3.02
N PHE A 71 1.75 -14.08 3.93
CA PHE A 71 3.05 -13.44 3.81
C PHE A 71 4.14 -14.50 3.78
N SER A 72 5.17 -14.27 2.99
CA SER A 72 6.31 -15.17 2.89
C SER A 72 7.62 -14.40 2.73
N ALA A 73 8.69 -14.99 3.23
CA ALA A 73 10.04 -14.47 3.08
C ALA A 73 10.75 -15.18 1.91
N ASP A 74 11.21 -14.38 0.96
CA ASP A 74 11.96 -14.82 -0.21
C ASP A 74 13.42 -14.37 -0.16
N GLY A 75 14.32 -15.20 -0.66
CA GLY A 75 15.77 -15.02 -0.62
C GLY A 75 16.54 -16.21 -0.06
N ASP A 76 17.86 -16.16 -0.14
CA ASP A 76 18.74 -17.28 0.17
C ASP A 76 19.32 -17.23 1.59
N ARG A 77 19.69 -18.43 2.09
CA ARG A 77 20.45 -18.64 3.35
C ARG A 77 19.74 -18.16 4.63
N MET A 78 18.44 -17.89 4.57
CA MET A 78 17.62 -17.62 5.74
C MET A 78 17.29 -18.93 6.47
N THR A 79 17.57 -18.97 7.77
CA THR A 79 17.25 -20.10 8.66
C THR A 79 16.31 -19.70 9.79
N SER A 80 16.04 -18.41 9.98
CA SER A 80 15.12 -17.89 11.00
C SER A 80 14.38 -16.65 10.51
N TRP A 81 13.10 -16.54 10.87
CA TRP A 81 12.23 -15.41 10.54
C TRP A 81 11.62 -14.85 11.83
N LEU A 82 11.48 -13.53 11.90
CA LEU A 82 10.83 -12.80 12.98
C LEU A 82 9.92 -11.77 12.35
N TRP A 83 8.62 -12.03 12.39
CA TRP A 83 7.60 -11.16 11.81
C TRP A 83 6.98 -10.26 12.87
N GLU A 84 6.81 -8.99 12.55
CA GLU A 84 6.02 -8.00 13.30
C GLU A 84 5.03 -7.38 12.31
N PHE A 85 3.73 -7.60 12.48
CA PHE A 85 2.68 -7.14 11.56
C PHE A 85 2.18 -5.73 11.87
N GLY A 86 2.64 -5.14 12.98
CA GLY A 86 2.46 -3.73 13.32
C GLY A 86 1.23 -3.39 14.18
N GLU A 87 0.37 -4.36 14.50
CA GLU A 87 -0.78 -4.14 15.41
C GLU A 87 -0.34 -4.07 16.87
N SER A 88 0.46 -5.03 17.31
CA SER A 88 0.89 -5.18 18.71
C SER A 88 2.23 -4.47 19.01
N GLY A 89 3.02 -4.16 17.96
CA GLY A 89 4.43 -3.77 18.10
C GLY A 89 5.31 -4.89 18.65
N THR A 90 4.84 -6.14 18.62
CA THR A 90 5.58 -7.33 19.10
C THR A 90 5.84 -8.32 17.96
N ILE A 91 6.60 -9.39 18.26
CA ILE A 91 6.87 -10.45 17.29
C ILE A 91 5.67 -11.40 17.26
N ASP A 92 5.02 -11.49 16.11
CA ASP A 92 3.79 -12.25 15.92
C ASP A 92 4.04 -13.66 15.38
N ALA A 93 5.08 -13.87 14.55
CA ALA A 93 5.34 -15.16 13.90
C ALA A 93 6.83 -15.43 13.62
N PHE A 94 7.16 -16.72 13.43
CA PHE A 94 8.55 -17.20 13.28
C PHE A 94 8.78 -18.08 12.04
N GLU A 95 7.71 -18.39 11.31
CA GLU A 95 7.70 -19.26 10.14
C GLU A 95 8.10 -18.50 8.87
N ARG A 96 8.64 -19.21 7.87
CA ARG A 96 8.98 -18.60 6.57
C ARG A 96 7.75 -18.06 5.84
N GLN A 97 6.64 -18.77 5.94
CA GLN A 97 5.35 -18.40 5.38
C GLN A 97 4.32 -18.36 6.51
N VAL A 98 3.61 -17.25 6.62
CA VAL A 98 2.69 -16.95 7.72
C VAL A 98 1.35 -16.55 7.14
N VAL A 99 0.28 -17.05 7.75
CA VAL A 99 -1.08 -16.56 7.50
C VAL A 99 -1.43 -15.63 8.64
N TYR A 100 -1.69 -14.37 8.33
CA TYR A 100 -2.01 -13.33 9.31
C TYR A 100 -3.36 -12.69 8.99
N LYS A 101 -4.05 -12.24 10.03
CA LYS A 101 -5.39 -11.61 9.96
C LYS A 101 -5.32 -10.32 10.75
N TYR A 102 -5.80 -9.23 10.15
CA TYR A 102 -5.96 -7.95 10.83
C TYR A 102 -7.40 -7.81 11.32
N ASP A 103 -7.55 -7.34 12.56
CA ASP A 103 -8.86 -7.17 13.20
C ASP A 103 -9.42 -5.75 13.03
N GLU A 104 -8.55 -4.76 12.78
CA GLU A 104 -8.95 -3.38 12.54
C GLU A 104 -8.56 -2.89 11.13
N PRO A 105 -9.34 -1.99 10.53
CA PRO A 105 -8.95 -1.34 9.28
C PRO A 105 -7.85 -0.31 9.55
N GLY A 106 -6.86 -0.22 8.65
CA GLY A 106 -5.73 0.66 8.88
C GLY A 106 -4.56 0.43 7.92
N LYS A 107 -3.52 1.24 8.07
CA LYS A 107 -2.24 1.03 7.37
C LYS A 107 -1.24 0.44 8.35
N TYR A 108 -0.70 -0.72 8.00
CA TYR A 108 0.22 -1.47 8.84
C TYR A 108 1.58 -1.61 8.16
N LEU A 109 2.63 -1.57 9.00
CA LEU A 109 4.01 -1.77 8.58
C LEU A 109 4.47 -3.15 9.05
N VAL A 110 4.48 -4.10 8.13
CA VAL A 110 5.01 -5.44 8.36
C VAL A 110 6.53 -5.39 8.34
N LYS A 111 7.18 -5.87 9.38
CA LYS A 111 8.64 -5.98 9.47
C LYS A 111 9.05 -7.44 9.56
N LEU A 112 10.08 -7.80 8.82
CA LEU A 112 10.72 -9.10 8.85
C LEU A 112 12.19 -8.93 9.25
N LYS A 113 12.59 -9.58 10.34
CA LYS A 113 14.00 -9.72 10.72
C LYS A 113 14.43 -11.17 10.56
N THR A 114 15.55 -11.39 9.88
CA THR A 114 16.11 -12.72 9.63
C THR A 114 17.53 -12.83 10.20
N ASN A 115 18.10 -14.03 10.21
CA ASN A 115 19.51 -14.25 10.61
C ASN A 115 20.51 -13.59 9.64
N THR A 116 20.10 -13.33 8.39
CA THR A 116 20.97 -12.74 7.36
C THR A 116 20.90 -11.21 7.33
N THR A 117 19.90 -10.60 7.98
CA THR A 117 19.69 -9.15 7.97
C THR A 117 20.08 -8.48 9.28
N LEU A 118 20.89 -7.43 9.20
CA LEU A 118 21.22 -6.58 10.36
C LEU A 118 20.01 -5.71 10.80
N TYR A 119 19.23 -5.23 9.83
CA TYR A 119 18.04 -4.41 10.02
C TYR A 119 16.80 -5.11 9.45
N PRO A 120 15.62 -4.95 10.06
CA PRO A 120 14.41 -5.54 9.53
C PRO A 120 14.06 -4.97 8.16
N VAL A 121 13.56 -5.82 7.27
CA VAL A 121 12.97 -5.44 5.99
C VAL A 121 11.50 -5.14 6.23
N SER A 122 10.97 -4.12 5.54
CA SER A 122 9.61 -3.64 5.76
C SER A 122 8.72 -3.81 4.53
N HIS A 123 7.43 -4.06 4.75
CA HIS A 123 6.39 -4.15 3.74
C HIS A 123 5.13 -3.44 4.26
N VAL A 124 4.51 -2.62 3.41
CA VAL A 124 3.31 -1.86 3.80
C VAL A 124 2.06 -2.57 3.30
N ILE A 125 1.07 -2.73 4.17
CA ILE A 125 -0.25 -3.23 3.83
C ILE A 125 -1.35 -2.29 4.30
N THR A 126 -2.39 -2.15 3.48
CA THR A 126 -3.61 -1.40 3.83
C THR A 126 -4.78 -2.38 4.03
N ILE A 127 -5.40 -2.33 5.21
CA ILE A 127 -6.55 -3.15 5.57
C ILE A 127 -7.81 -2.31 5.49
N LEU A 128 -8.75 -2.75 4.67
CA LEU A 128 -10.03 -2.09 4.43
C LEU A 128 -11.11 -2.74 5.29
N ALA A 129 -12.06 -1.96 5.79
CA ALA A 129 -13.23 -2.52 6.46
C ALA A 129 -14.01 -3.38 5.47
N LYS A 130 -14.40 -4.58 5.89
CA LYS A 130 -15.43 -5.34 5.18
C LYS A 130 -16.73 -4.57 5.38
N GLY A 131 -17.33 -4.07 4.31
CA GLY A 131 -18.73 -3.64 4.38
C GLY A 131 -19.53 -4.85 4.84
N GLU A 132 -20.24 -4.74 5.96
CA GLU A 132 -21.13 -5.80 6.42
C GLU A 132 -22.09 -6.16 5.29
N ASP A 133 -22.21 -7.46 5.02
CA ASP A 133 -23.32 -8.01 4.25
C ASP A 133 -24.61 -7.51 4.90
N ILE A 134 -25.24 -6.53 4.26
CA ILE A 134 -26.64 -6.24 4.52
C ILE A 134 -27.38 -7.48 4.02
N LEU A 135 -27.72 -8.37 4.96
CA LEU A 135 -28.74 -9.38 4.75
C LEU A 135 -30.06 -8.64 4.53
N GLU A 136 -30.33 -8.21 3.29
CA GLU A 136 -31.63 -7.68 2.88
C GLU A 136 -32.63 -8.84 2.87
N THR A 137 -33.34 -9.01 3.98
CA THR A 137 -34.66 -9.65 3.98
C THR A 137 -35.58 -8.86 3.04
N PRO A 138 -36.21 -9.50 2.05
CA PRO A 138 -36.99 -8.79 1.05
C PRO A 138 -38.39 -8.51 1.62
N GLU A 139 -38.61 -7.32 2.19
CA GLU A 139 -39.99 -6.85 2.34
C GLU A 139 -40.11 -5.32 2.50
N GLU A 140 -40.97 -4.80 1.63
CA GLU A 140 -41.70 -3.53 1.67
C GLU A 140 -41.06 -2.26 1.06
N VAL A 141 -41.43 -2.06 -0.20
CA VAL A 141 -41.13 -0.93 -1.08
C VAL A 141 -41.89 0.31 -0.62
N THR A 142 -41.17 1.35 -0.21
CA THR A 142 -41.65 2.75 -0.29
C THR A 142 -40.74 3.54 -1.25
N PRO A 143 -41.30 4.30 -2.21
CA PRO A 143 -40.52 4.80 -3.35
C PRO A 143 -39.93 6.18 -3.06
N GLU A 144 -38.64 6.24 -2.76
CA GLU A 144 -37.85 7.47 -2.88
C GLU A 144 -36.54 7.17 -3.64
N GLU A 145 -36.50 7.70 -4.87
CA GLU A 145 -35.41 7.92 -5.83
C GLU A 145 -34.11 7.08 -5.76
N PRO A 146 -33.73 6.35 -6.83
CA PRO A 146 -32.56 5.47 -6.83
C PRO A 146 -31.25 6.26 -6.99
N ALA A 147 -30.31 6.10 -6.06
CA ALA A 147 -28.91 6.49 -6.25
C ALA A 147 -28.01 5.24 -6.21
N GLU A 148 -27.56 4.81 -7.39
CA GLU A 148 -26.70 3.63 -7.61
C GLU A 148 -25.22 3.90 -7.26
N PRO A 149 -24.44 2.94 -6.70
CA PRO A 149 -22.99 3.10 -6.56
C PRO A 149 -22.26 2.52 -7.78
N ILE A 150 -22.41 3.17 -8.94
CA ILE A 150 -21.56 2.96 -10.13
C ILE A 150 -20.65 4.18 -10.38
N ASP A 151 -20.84 5.29 -9.66
CA ASP A 151 -20.35 6.58 -10.14
C ASP A 151 -19.03 7.08 -9.51
N THR A 152 -18.43 6.47 -8.47
CA THR A 152 -17.24 7.08 -7.83
C THR A 152 -15.99 7.05 -8.72
N LEU A 153 -15.69 5.93 -9.38
CA LEU A 153 -14.57 5.83 -10.32
C LEU A 153 -14.80 6.67 -11.58
N ALA A 154 -16.02 6.64 -12.11
CA ALA A 154 -16.42 7.43 -13.28
C ALA A 154 -16.38 8.93 -12.98
N LEU A 155 -16.82 9.37 -11.80
CA LEU A 155 -16.70 10.75 -11.33
C LEU A 155 -15.24 11.21 -11.26
N VAL A 156 -14.33 10.34 -10.81
CA VAL A 156 -12.91 10.68 -10.68
C VAL A 156 -12.25 10.77 -12.05
N GLN A 157 -12.52 9.81 -12.93
CA GLN A 157 -12.07 9.83 -14.32
C GLN A 157 -12.59 11.08 -15.04
N ASN A 158 -13.87 11.42 -14.86
CA ASN A 158 -14.48 12.62 -15.42
C ASN A 158 -13.89 13.92 -14.85
N ASP A 159 -13.58 13.97 -13.56
CA ASP A 159 -12.97 15.14 -12.92
C ASP A 159 -11.52 15.34 -13.38
N ILE A 160 -10.72 14.27 -13.44
CA ILE A 160 -9.35 14.33 -13.99
C ILE A 160 -9.39 14.76 -15.45
N LYS A 161 -10.29 14.18 -16.26
CA LYS A 161 -10.51 14.58 -17.66
C LYS A 161 -10.82 16.07 -17.80
N LYS A 162 -11.72 16.58 -16.96
CA LYS A 162 -12.11 18.00 -16.96
C LYS A 162 -10.91 18.91 -16.66
N HIS A 163 -10.11 18.57 -15.65
CA HIS A 163 -8.91 19.34 -15.29
C HIS A 163 -7.82 19.25 -16.36
N LEU A 164 -7.59 18.09 -16.97
CA LEU A 164 -6.66 17.95 -18.10
C LEU A 164 -7.11 18.75 -19.33
N GLN A 165 -8.40 18.73 -19.65
CA GLN A 165 -8.95 19.53 -20.74
C GLN A 165 -8.85 21.04 -20.45
N ALA A 166 -9.02 21.45 -19.19
CA ALA A 166 -8.81 22.84 -18.78
C ALA A 166 -7.34 23.27 -18.97
N ILE A 167 -6.38 22.43 -18.59
CA ILE A 167 -4.94 22.65 -18.85
C ILE A 167 -4.68 22.79 -20.36
N ALA A 168 -5.24 21.91 -21.19
CA ALA A 168 -5.09 21.97 -22.65
C ALA A 168 -5.75 23.22 -23.28
N ASN A 169 -6.73 23.82 -22.61
CA ASN A 169 -7.42 25.04 -23.04
C ASN A 169 -6.83 26.32 -22.44
N THR A 170 -5.94 26.19 -21.45
CA THR A 170 -5.34 27.33 -20.75
C THR A 170 -4.29 27.96 -21.64
N SER A 171 -4.27 29.30 -21.69
CA SER A 171 -3.27 30.00 -22.49
C SER A 171 -1.88 29.83 -21.91
N THR A 172 -0.87 29.64 -22.76
CA THR A 172 0.55 29.53 -22.32
C THR A 172 1.06 30.66 -21.42
N ARG A 173 0.39 31.82 -21.42
CA ARG A 173 0.72 32.99 -20.58
C ARG A 173 0.10 32.91 -19.18
N ASP A 174 -0.96 32.12 -19.00
CA ASP A 174 -1.70 31.97 -17.75
C ASP A 174 -1.19 30.77 -16.95
N ARG A 175 -0.05 31.01 -16.28
CA ARG A 175 0.60 29.98 -15.45
C ARG A 175 -0.20 29.67 -14.18
N GLU A 176 -1.00 30.62 -13.69
CA GLU A 176 -1.75 30.48 -12.44
C GLU A 176 -2.86 29.45 -12.60
N THR A 177 -3.66 29.58 -13.66
CA THR A 177 -4.72 28.62 -14.01
C THR A 177 -4.14 27.23 -14.29
N PHE A 178 -2.98 27.17 -14.98
CA PHE A 178 -2.25 25.92 -15.20
C PHE A 178 -1.87 25.22 -13.89
N TYR A 179 -1.21 25.93 -12.97
CA TYR A 179 -0.78 25.35 -11.71
C TYR A 179 -1.96 24.97 -10.81
N SER A 180 -3.05 25.73 -10.86
CA SER A 180 -4.28 25.42 -10.11
C SER A 180 -4.86 24.07 -10.52
N HIS A 181 -5.11 23.85 -11.81
CA HIS A 181 -5.67 22.57 -12.28
C HIS A 181 -4.70 21.40 -12.10
N ARG A 182 -3.40 21.63 -12.35
CA ARG A 182 -2.36 20.61 -12.15
C ARG A 182 -2.24 20.21 -10.69
N ASN A 183 -2.08 21.17 -9.78
CA ASN A 183 -1.89 20.89 -8.35
C ASN A 183 -3.16 20.30 -7.72
N TYR A 184 -4.34 20.68 -8.22
CA TYR A 184 -5.58 20.04 -7.82
C TYR A 184 -5.56 18.52 -8.08
N ILE A 185 -5.19 18.08 -9.29
CA ILE A 185 -5.10 16.65 -9.60
C ILE A 185 -4.05 15.98 -8.71
N ILE A 186 -2.88 16.62 -8.55
CA ILE A 186 -1.76 16.07 -7.76
C ILE A 186 -2.15 15.85 -6.30
N ASN A 187 -2.81 16.84 -5.68
CA ASN A 187 -3.14 16.80 -4.27
C ASN A 187 -4.36 15.93 -3.98
N LYS A 188 -5.37 16.00 -4.86
CA LYS A 188 -6.64 15.27 -4.66
C LYS A 188 -6.54 13.79 -5.01
N TYR A 189 -5.80 13.45 -6.08
CA TYR A 189 -5.80 12.09 -6.63
C TYR A 189 -4.42 11.42 -6.56
N LEU A 190 -3.32 12.17 -6.78
CA LEU A 190 -1.97 11.57 -6.85
C LEU A 190 -1.20 11.62 -5.52
N ARG A 191 -1.83 12.15 -4.44
CA ARG A 191 -1.26 12.29 -3.09
C ARG A 191 0.15 12.90 -3.07
N GLY A 192 0.46 13.81 -4.00
CA GLY A 192 1.78 14.44 -4.10
C GLY A 192 2.85 13.66 -4.89
N ASN A 193 2.58 12.41 -5.32
CA ASN A 193 3.54 11.54 -6.02
C ASN A 193 3.47 11.64 -7.55
N ALA A 194 3.19 12.83 -8.07
CA ALA A 194 3.00 13.06 -9.51
C ALA A 194 4.17 12.56 -10.39
N ASN A 195 5.40 12.59 -9.86
CA ASN A 195 6.61 12.19 -10.58
C ASN A 195 6.72 10.66 -10.80
N GLN A 196 5.88 9.87 -10.14
CA GLN A 196 5.84 8.40 -10.28
C GLN A 196 4.65 7.93 -11.12
N VAL A 197 3.74 8.85 -11.49
CA VAL A 197 2.53 8.54 -12.24
C VAL A 197 2.82 8.59 -13.73
N ILE A 198 2.69 7.44 -14.38
CA ILE A 198 2.97 7.27 -15.81
C ILE A 198 1.70 7.59 -16.60
N VAL A 199 1.82 8.43 -17.63
CA VAL A 199 0.71 8.73 -18.53
C VAL A 199 0.89 7.99 -19.85
N HIS A 200 -0.09 7.17 -20.21
CA HIS A 200 -0.17 6.57 -21.55
C HIS A 200 -1.10 7.41 -22.42
N VAL A 201 -0.64 7.78 -23.60
CA VAL A 201 -1.42 8.62 -24.52
C VAL A 201 -1.74 7.80 -25.76
N ASN A 202 -3.02 7.58 -26.04
CA ASN A 202 -3.49 6.80 -27.20
C ASN A 202 -2.83 5.41 -27.33
N GLY A 203 -2.55 4.76 -26.19
CA GLY A 203 -1.92 3.43 -26.15
C GLY A 203 -0.39 3.42 -26.23
N GLU A 204 0.26 4.55 -26.52
CA GLU A 204 1.72 4.68 -26.48
C GLU A 204 2.21 5.15 -25.10
N ARG A 205 3.37 4.64 -24.67
CA ARG A 205 4.02 5.09 -23.43
C ARG A 205 4.43 6.55 -23.60
N TYR A 206 3.88 7.44 -22.77
CA TYR A 206 4.33 8.83 -22.67
C TYR A 206 4.90 9.11 -21.27
N SER A 207 5.45 10.32 -21.11
CA SER A 207 6.18 10.80 -19.94
C SER A 207 5.39 10.77 -18.62
N VAL A 208 6.06 11.16 -17.52
CA VAL A 208 5.44 11.34 -16.20
C VAL A 208 4.37 12.44 -16.21
N PHE A 209 3.39 12.35 -15.31
CA PHE A 209 2.22 13.25 -15.27
C PHE A 209 2.54 14.76 -15.33
N PRO A 210 3.54 15.30 -14.60
CA PRO A 210 3.90 16.72 -14.71
C PRO A 210 4.33 17.15 -16.11
N ASP A 211 5.10 16.31 -16.80
CA ASP A 211 5.61 16.60 -18.15
C ASP A 211 4.48 16.52 -19.18
N TYR A 212 3.55 15.58 -18.99
CA TYR A 212 2.36 15.50 -19.81
C TYR A 212 1.51 16.78 -19.70
N CYS A 213 1.23 17.26 -18.47
CA CYS A 213 0.53 18.51 -18.25
C CYS A 213 1.26 19.71 -18.86
N GLN A 214 2.58 19.76 -18.74
CA GLN A 214 3.40 20.81 -19.35
C GLN A 214 3.31 20.80 -20.89
N GLY A 215 3.30 19.59 -21.49
CA GLY A 215 3.06 19.39 -22.91
C GLY A 215 1.68 19.90 -23.34
N LEU A 216 0.62 19.53 -22.62
CA LEU A 216 -0.75 19.99 -22.88
C LEU A 216 -0.85 21.52 -22.86
N HIS A 217 -0.23 22.16 -21.87
CA HIS A 217 -0.23 23.62 -21.75
C HIS A 217 0.51 24.31 -22.89
N PHE A 218 1.60 23.72 -23.40
CA PHE A 218 2.35 24.28 -24.53
C PHE A 218 1.63 24.12 -25.88
N LEU A 219 0.80 23.09 -26.03
CA LEU A 219 0.09 22.79 -27.27
C LEU A 219 -0.98 23.83 -27.63
N GLU A 220 -1.47 24.63 -26.67
CA GLU A 220 -2.37 25.77 -26.94
C GLU A 220 -1.71 26.86 -27.79
N SER A 221 -0.39 27.07 -27.63
CA SER A 221 0.34 28.07 -28.43
C SER A 221 0.57 27.63 -29.87
N ASN A 222 0.21 26.40 -30.25
CA ASN A 222 0.41 25.89 -31.59
C ASN A 222 -0.75 26.33 -32.51
N ARG A 223 -0.43 27.10 -33.57
CA ARG A 223 -1.42 27.63 -34.54
C ARG A 223 -2.16 26.56 -35.37
N TYR A 224 -1.89 25.28 -35.14
CA TYR A 224 -2.28 24.17 -36.04
C TYR A 224 -3.17 23.10 -35.39
N GLY A 225 -3.57 23.22 -34.12
CA GLY A 225 -4.61 22.33 -33.60
C GLY A 225 -4.90 22.44 -32.10
N ARG A 226 -6.13 22.09 -31.73
CA ARG A 226 -6.61 22.05 -30.33
C ARG A 226 -6.61 20.60 -29.86
N VAL A 227 -6.08 20.36 -28.66
CA VAL A 227 -6.12 19.03 -28.05
C VAL A 227 -7.45 18.85 -27.33
N THR A 228 -8.16 17.77 -27.68
CA THR A 228 -9.37 17.33 -26.99
C THR A 228 -9.07 16.03 -26.26
N ILE A 229 -9.37 15.98 -24.97
CA ILE A 229 -9.27 14.78 -24.15
C ILE A 229 -10.61 14.06 -24.25
N ASP A 230 -10.64 12.92 -24.95
CA ASP A 230 -11.86 12.16 -25.19
C ASP A 230 -12.18 11.23 -24.01
N ASP A 231 -11.16 10.63 -23.39
CA ASP A 231 -11.33 9.69 -22.29
C ASP A 231 -10.12 9.66 -21.35
N VAL A 232 -10.37 9.36 -20.07
CA VAL A 232 -9.33 9.16 -19.05
C VAL A 232 -9.66 7.92 -18.26
N LYS A 233 -8.71 6.99 -18.21
CA LYS A 233 -8.79 5.79 -17.36
C LYS A 233 -7.68 5.82 -16.35
N VAL A 234 -7.99 5.34 -15.16
CA VAL A 234 -7.03 5.20 -14.06
C VAL A 234 -7.07 3.75 -13.60
N ASP A 235 -5.93 3.28 -13.11
CA ASP A 235 -5.74 1.90 -12.67
C ASP A 235 -6.43 1.60 -11.33
N ASP A 236 -6.25 2.46 -10.33
CA ASP A 236 -6.88 2.33 -9.01
C ASP A 236 -7.23 3.72 -8.47
N PHE A 237 -8.51 3.94 -8.16
CA PHE A 237 -8.99 5.19 -7.55
C PHE A 237 -8.26 5.57 -6.26
N HIS A 238 -7.84 4.59 -5.44
CA HIS A 238 -7.23 4.85 -4.14
C HIS A 238 -5.71 5.09 -4.23
N HIS A 239 -5.07 4.59 -5.29
CA HIS A 239 -3.64 4.68 -5.51
C HIS A 239 -3.28 4.69 -7.01
N ILE A 240 -3.51 5.84 -7.65
CA ILE A 240 -3.25 6.01 -9.08
C ILE A 240 -1.75 6.02 -9.36
N ILE A 241 -1.23 5.01 -10.07
CA ILE A 241 0.15 4.97 -10.56
C ILE A 241 0.22 5.05 -12.09
N LYS A 242 -0.92 4.80 -12.76
CA LYS A 242 -1.05 4.88 -14.21
C LYS A 242 -2.32 5.63 -14.60
N ILE A 243 -2.16 6.57 -15.53
CA ILE A 243 -3.28 7.26 -16.18
C ILE A 243 -3.21 6.97 -17.67
N GLU A 244 -4.27 6.42 -18.23
CA GLU A 244 -4.43 6.27 -19.67
C GLU A 244 -5.31 7.41 -20.17
N VAL A 245 -4.79 8.19 -21.11
CA VAL A 245 -5.48 9.32 -21.70
C VAL A 245 -5.69 9.07 -23.18
N THR A 246 -6.94 9.12 -23.61
CA THR A 246 -7.30 9.14 -25.03
C THR A 246 -7.49 10.59 -25.43
N GLN A 247 -6.67 11.07 -26.37
CA GLN A 247 -6.74 12.45 -26.85
C GLN A 247 -6.68 12.50 -28.38
N ARG A 248 -7.36 13.48 -28.94
CA ARG A 248 -7.32 13.78 -30.38
C ARG A 248 -6.92 15.21 -30.63
N ASN A 249 -6.17 15.43 -31.70
CA ASN A 249 -5.77 16.75 -32.14
C ASN A 249 -6.67 17.17 -33.30
N THR A 250 -7.50 18.19 -33.09
CA THR A 250 -8.33 18.75 -34.16
C THR A 250 -7.57 19.89 -34.81
N ARG A 251 -7.29 19.77 -36.11
CA ARG A 251 -6.78 20.89 -36.91
C ARG A 251 -7.85 21.96 -36.97
N LYS A 252 -7.44 23.20 -36.70
CA LYS A 252 -8.30 24.38 -36.81
C LYS A 252 -8.54 24.74 -38.27
#